data_AF-A0AAU6RZH7-F1
#
_entry.id   AF-A0AAU6RZH7-F1
#
_cell.length_a   1.000
_cell.length_b   1.000
_cell.length_c   1.000
_cell.angle_alpha   90.00
_cell.angle_beta   90.00
_cell.angle_gamma   90.00
#
_symmetry.space_group_name_H-M   'P 1'
#
loop_
_entity.id
_entity.type
_entity.pdbx_description
1 polymer ?
#
loop_
_entity_poly.entity_id
_entity_poly.type
_entity_poly.pdbx_seq_one_letter_code
_entity_poly.pdbx_strand_id
1 'polypeptide(L)'
;MATAGWALVGCDQPTEVAEPATEQAAVSSDGTAQTSAPAAYTIDWSSVASGEKPAERSTYEYPFAIDSQNVLDYAEYFDMDTATAQHNLTVSMASNEALSKVLDQLSERYTSHEIIDSEEIKLVIHTTPDVAASRYDYVLTDDFAKGLVLPIVIQPDGKKSEAKAHGEMAE
;
A
#
# COMPACT_ATOMS: atom_id res chain seq x y z
N MET A 1 -51.62 -53.32 -34.06
CA MET A 1 -50.36 -52.61 -34.40
C MET A 1 -49.37 -52.90 -33.28
N ALA A 2 -48.13 -53.19 -33.64
CA ALA A 2 -46.98 -53.30 -32.72
C ALA A 2 -46.46 -51.86 -32.39
N THR A 3 -45.54 -51.59 -31.45
CA THR A 3 -44.59 -52.45 -30.71
C THR A 3 -44.16 -51.77 -29.38
N ALA A 4 -43.40 -52.52 -28.57
CA ALA A 4 -42.44 -52.14 -27.53
C ALA A 4 -41.58 -50.86 -27.80
N GLY A 5 -40.77 -50.33 -26.87
CA GLY A 5 -40.34 -50.77 -25.53
C GLY A 5 -39.52 -49.67 -24.83
N TRP A 6 -39.35 -49.73 -23.50
CA TRP A 6 -38.10 -50.13 -22.81
C TRP A 6 -37.10 -48.99 -22.52
N ALA A 7 -36.30 -49.18 -21.46
CA ALA A 7 -35.49 -48.16 -20.80
C ALA A 7 -33.97 -48.38 -20.96
N LEU A 8 -33.20 -47.30 -20.83
CA LEU A 8 -31.75 -47.23 -20.57
C LEU A 8 -31.56 -45.96 -19.71
N VAL A 9 -30.93 -45.94 -18.53
CA VAL A 9 -29.56 -46.34 -18.10
C VAL A 9 -28.46 -45.52 -18.79
N GLY A 10 -27.54 -44.98 -17.98
CA GLY A 10 -26.50 -44.02 -18.41
C GLY A 10 -25.15 -44.66 -18.77
N CYS A 11 -24.04 -43.97 -18.41
CA CYS A 11 -22.67 -44.14 -18.93
C CYS A 11 -22.52 -43.61 -20.38
N ASP A 12 -21.34 -43.20 -20.88
CA ASP A 12 -20.07 -42.71 -20.32
C ASP A 12 -19.30 -42.04 -21.50
N GLN A 13 -18.17 -41.34 -21.31
CA GLN A 13 -17.40 -40.78 -22.45
C GLN A 13 -16.68 -41.89 -23.26
N PRO A 14 -16.21 -41.67 -24.52
CA PRO A 14 -14.97 -40.90 -24.80
C PRO A 14 -14.94 -40.17 -26.17
N THR A 15 -13.84 -39.47 -26.49
CA THR A 15 -13.05 -39.62 -27.77
C THR A 15 -11.90 -38.60 -27.79
N GLU A 16 -10.71 -39.06 -28.18
CA GLU A 16 -9.46 -38.30 -28.41
C GLU A 16 -9.13 -38.30 -29.93
N VAL A 17 -8.24 -37.39 -30.39
CA VAL A 17 -7.18 -37.57 -31.43
C VAL A 17 -6.93 -36.33 -32.35
N ALA A 18 -5.73 -35.74 -32.17
CA ALA A 18 -4.78 -35.11 -33.11
C ALA A 18 -5.14 -33.96 -34.13
N GLU A 19 -4.63 -32.75 -33.85
CA GLU A 19 -3.42 -32.10 -34.45
C GLU A 19 -3.04 -32.30 -35.95
N PRO A 20 -2.45 -31.28 -36.66
CA PRO A 20 -1.06 -30.84 -36.40
C PRO A 20 -0.61 -29.37 -36.70
N ALA A 21 0.48 -28.95 -36.01
CA ALA A 21 1.57 -28.01 -36.40
C ALA A 21 1.23 -26.55 -36.84
N THR A 22 1.97 -25.49 -36.49
CA THR A 22 3.27 -25.27 -35.80
C THR A 22 3.20 -23.87 -35.11
N GLU A 23 4.12 -23.33 -34.29
CA GLU A 23 5.54 -23.65 -34.01
C GLU A 23 5.95 -23.29 -32.55
N GLN A 24 7.25 -23.24 -32.26
CA GLN A 24 7.87 -22.96 -30.96
C GLN A 24 7.91 -21.49 -30.53
N ALA A 25 7.73 -21.27 -29.22
CA ALA A 25 8.65 -20.43 -28.44
C ALA A 25 8.70 -20.93 -26.98
N ALA A 26 9.88 -21.34 -26.51
CA ALA A 26 10.08 -21.72 -25.11
C ALA A 26 10.49 -20.48 -24.31
N VAL A 27 9.76 -20.19 -23.23
CA VAL A 27 10.26 -19.39 -22.11
C VAL A 27 9.92 -20.12 -20.82
N SER A 28 10.94 -20.72 -20.22
CA SER A 28 10.92 -20.97 -18.78
C SER A 28 11.02 -19.62 -18.09
N SER A 29 9.94 -19.20 -17.43
CA SER A 29 10.02 -18.23 -16.36
C SER A 29 9.35 -18.84 -15.14
N ASP A 30 10.10 -18.82 -14.03
CA ASP A 30 9.63 -19.21 -12.71
C ASP A 30 8.50 -18.26 -12.28
N GLY A 31 7.28 -18.61 -12.67
CA GLY A 31 6.07 -18.08 -12.08
C GLY A 31 5.83 -18.82 -10.78
N THR A 32 6.65 -18.56 -9.76
CA THR A 32 6.38 -19.01 -8.41
C THR A 32 5.02 -18.47 -8.03
N ALA A 33 4.00 -19.33 -8.11
CA ALA A 33 2.72 -19.06 -7.50
C ALA A 33 2.99 -18.97 -6.00
N GLN A 34 3.24 -17.75 -5.52
CA GLN A 34 3.28 -17.44 -4.11
C GLN A 34 1.90 -17.76 -3.56
N THR A 35 1.73 -19.02 -3.19
CA THR A 35 0.76 -19.49 -2.23
C THR A 35 1.10 -18.73 -0.97
N SER A 36 0.54 -17.52 -0.88
CA SER A 36 0.76 -16.63 0.22
C SER A 36 0.24 -17.38 1.43
N ALA A 37 1.16 -17.80 2.29
CA ALA A 37 0.79 -18.33 3.59
C ALA A 37 -0.18 -17.31 4.22
N PRO A 38 -1.29 -17.74 4.82
CA PRO A 38 -2.25 -16.81 5.39
C PRO A 38 -1.50 -15.88 6.33
N ALA A 39 -1.64 -14.57 6.10
CA ALA A 39 -0.89 -13.55 6.83
C ALA A 39 -1.03 -13.79 8.34
N ALA A 40 0.09 -14.09 8.99
CA ALA A 40 0.13 -14.54 10.38
C ALA A 40 0.12 -13.35 11.35
N TYR A 41 0.44 -12.15 10.87
CA TYR A 41 0.52 -10.93 11.67
C TYR A 41 -0.48 -9.87 11.21
N THR A 42 -1.24 -9.32 12.15
CA THR A 42 -2.18 -8.21 11.95
C THR A 42 -1.85 -7.08 12.91
N ILE A 43 -1.83 -5.84 12.43
CA ILE A 43 -1.62 -4.66 13.27
C ILE A 43 -2.85 -4.43 14.15
N ASP A 44 -2.66 -4.21 15.46
CA ASP A 44 -3.73 -3.72 16.32
C ASP A 44 -3.80 -2.20 16.24
N TRP A 45 -4.69 -1.72 15.38
CA TRP A 45 -4.95 -0.29 15.21
C TRP A 45 -5.48 0.38 16.48
N SER A 46 -6.10 -0.37 17.39
CA SER A 46 -6.58 0.13 18.68
C SER A 46 -5.44 0.68 19.55
N SER A 47 -4.27 0.05 19.50
CA SER A 47 -3.05 0.49 20.19
C SER A 47 -2.28 1.60 19.46
N VAL A 48 -2.52 1.78 18.15
CA VAL A 48 -1.97 2.91 17.38
C VAL A 48 -2.78 4.19 17.64
N ALA A 49 -4.10 4.07 17.69
CA ALA A 49 -5.08 5.16 17.74
C ALA A 49 -4.73 6.25 18.76
N SER A 50 -4.74 7.51 18.30
CA SER A 50 -4.49 8.69 19.12
C SER A 50 -5.66 9.06 20.04
N GLY A 51 -6.89 8.74 19.63
CA GLY A 51 -8.12 9.21 20.29
C GLY A 51 -8.46 10.67 20.00
N GLU A 52 -7.65 11.39 19.21
CA GLU A 52 -7.97 12.73 18.71
C GLU A 52 -9.10 12.69 17.68
N LYS A 53 -9.78 13.82 17.51
CA LYS A 53 -10.85 13.97 16.52
C LYS A 53 -10.28 14.52 15.22
N PRO A 54 -10.71 14.00 14.05
CA PRO A 54 -10.31 14.58 12.77
C PRO A 54 -10.83 16.03 12.66
N ALA A 55 -9.95 16.91 12.19
CA ALA A 55 -10.25 18.32 11.93
C ALA A 55 -10.71 18.51 10.48
N GLU A 56 -11.58 19.48 10.25
CA GLU A 56 -12.08 19.83 8.92
C GLU A 56 -10.99 20.57 8.12
N ARG A 57 -10.47 19.95 7.05
CA ARG A 57 -9.36 20.50 6.22
C ARG A 57 -9.63 21.92 5.71
N SER A 58 -10.89 22.26 5.42
CA SER A 58 -11.31 23.57 4.89
C SER A 58 -11.33 24.70 5.93
N THR A 59 -11.27 24.38 7.22
CA THR A 59 -11.23 25.37 8.32
C THR A 59 -10.00 25.20 9.21
N TYR A 60 -9.02 24.42 8.78
CA TYR A 60 -7.81 24.15 9.56
C TYR A 60 -6.83 25.34 9.51
N GLU A 61 -6.32 25.74 10.66
CA GLU A 61 -5.33 26.81 10.78
C GLU A 61 -3.91 26.24 10.58
N TYR A 62 -3.48 26.15 9.32
CA TYR A 62 -2.16 25.61 8.97
C TYR A 62 -1.00 26.50 9.49
N PRO A 63 0.10 25.89 9.97
CA PRO A 63 1.27 26.64 10.45
C PRO A 63 2.07 27.32 9.33
N PHE A 64 1.91 26.87 8.08
CA PHE A 64 2.49 27.49 6.89
C PHE A 64 1.44 28.35 6.18
N ALA A 65 1.80 29.59 5.81
CA ALA A 65 0.93 30.41 4.98
C ALA A 65 0.82 29.83 3.56
N ILE A 66 -0.36 29.91 2.95
CA ILE A 66 -0.66 29.33 1.63
C ILE A 66 0.17 29.96 0.49
N ASP A 67 0.64 31.18 0.69
CA ASP A 67 1.50 31.97 -0.19
C ASP A 67 2.98 31.98 0.27
N SER A 68 3.35 31.18 1.26
CA SER A 68 4.75 31.05 1.69
C SER A 68 5.58 30.28 0.67
N GLN A 69 6.86 30.67 0.52
CA GLN A 69 7.76 30.05 -0.46
C GLN A 69 7.84 28.52 -0.32
N ASN A 70 7.85 27.98 0.91
CA ASN A 70 7.85 26.53 1.15
C ASN A 70 6.62 25.83 0.54
N VAL A 71 5.45 26.45 0.58
CA VAL A 71 4.21 25.90 0.01
C VAL A 71 4.22 26.02 -1.52
N LEU A 72 4.75 27.13 -2.05
CA LEU A 72 4.87 27.36 -3.48
C LEU A 72 5.89 26.39 -4.13
N ASP A 73 7.07 26.24 -3.53
CA ASP A 73 8.13 25.32 -3.99
C ASP A 73 7.63 23.87 -3.98
N TYR A 74 6.87 23.49 -2.94
CA TYR A 74 6.28 22.15 -2.80
C TYR A 74 5.16 21.92 -3.82
N ALA A 75 4.29 22.92 -4.04
CA ALA A 75 3.25 22.88 -5.06
C ALA A 75 3.84 22.71 -6.47
N GLU A 76 4.91 23.46 -6.79
CA GLU A 76 5.63 23.35 -8.07
C GLU A 76 6.32 21.99 -8.23
N TYR A 77 6.99 21.49 -7.18
CA TYR A 77 7.73 20.22 -7.24
C TYR A 77 6.83 19.00 -7.49
N PHE A 78 5.62 18.99 -6.91
CA PHE A 78 4.66 17.88 -7.03
C PHE A 78 3.51 18.14 -8.02
N ASP A 79 3.53 19.25 -8.77
CA ASP A 79 2.49 19.66 -9.73
C ASP A 79 1.07 19.66 -9.13
N MET A 80 0.92 20.28 -7.95
CA MET A 80 -0.35 20.32 -7.19
C MET A 80 -0.76 21.75 -6.82
N ASP A 81 -2.01 21.94 -6.38
CA ASP A 81 -2.47 23.25 -5.92
C ASP A 81 -1.88 23.62 -4.53
N THR A 82 -1.85 24.91 -4.21
CA THR A 82 -1.21 25.41 -2.99
C THR A 82 -1.93 25.02 -1.70
N ALA A 83 -3.24 24.73 -1.72
CA ALA A 83 -3.95 24.26 -0.53
C ALA A 83 -3.67 22.77 -0.26
N THR A 84 -3.57 21.95 -1.32
CA THR A 84 -3.09 20.57 -1.22
C THR A 84 -1.62 20.53 -0.78
N ALA A 85 -0.75 21.37 -1.34
CA ALA A 85 0.65 21.48 -0.93
C ALA A 85 0.80 21.91 0.54
N GLN A 86 0.05 22.92 0.99
CA GLN A 86 0.03 23.38 2.39
C GLN A 86 -0.38 22.24 3.35
N HIS A 87 -1.38 21.46 2.97
CA HIS A 87 -1.82 20.29 3.73
C HIS A 87 -0.75 19.20 3.77
N ASN A 88 -0.27 18.77 2.60
CA ASN A 88 0.70 17.68 2.47
C ASN A 88 2.02 18.02 3.16
N LEU A 89 2.55 19.23 3.00
CA LEU A 89 3.74 19.70 3.72
C LEU A 89 3.58 19.58 5.25
N THR A 90 2.42 20.01 5.78
CA THR A 90 2.12 19.95 7.22
C THR A 90 2.04 18.50 7.71
N VAL A 91 1.31 17.63 7.00
CA VAL A 91 1.12 16.22 7.37
C VAL A 91 2.41 15.41 7.19
N SER A 92 3.20 15.68 6.14
CA SER A 92 4.47 15.03 5.86
C SER A 92 5.48 15.28 6.99
N MET A 93 5.58 16.52 7.49
CA MET A 93 6.43 16.85 8.64
C MET A 93 6.01 16.13 9.93
N ALA A 94 4.71 15.91 10.15
CA ALA A 94 4.18 15.21 11.31
C ALA A 94 4.17 13.67 11.19
N SER A 95 4.41 13.13 9.99
CA SER A 95 4.27 11.70 9.67
C SER A 95 5.11 10.75 10.56
N ASN A 96 6.23 11.23 11.09
CA ASN A 96 7.09 10.49 12.03
C ASN A 96 6.34 10.03 13.30
N GLU A 97 5.31 10.76 13.74
CA GLU A 97 4.46 10.38 14.88
C GLU A 97 3.73 9.06 14.59
N ALA A 98 3.05 9.02 13.44
CA ALA A 98 2.26 7.89 12.97
C ALA A 98 3.16 6.68 12.63
N LEU A 99 4.29 6.94 11.95
CA LEU A 99 5.28 5.92 11.60
C LEU A 99 5.80 5.21 12.85
N SER A 100 6.28 5.98 13.85
CA SER A 100 6.91 5.41 15.06
C SER A 100 5.99 4.43 15.79
N LYS A 101 4.71 4.78 15.95
CA LYS A 101 3.68 3.94 16.59
C LYS A 101 3.42 2.62 15.85
N VAL A 102 3.60 2.60 14.54
CA VAL A 102 3.44 1.39 13.72
C VAL A 102 4.72 0.54 13.73
N LEU A 103 5.90 1.18 13.73
CA LEU A 103 7.19 0.49 13.87
C LEU A 103 7.31 -0.29 15.18
N ASP A 104 6.80 0.27 16.29
CA ASP A 104 6.74 -0.40 17.61
C ASP A 104 6.04 -1.76 17.54
N GLN A 105 5.03 -1.91 16.68
CA GLN A 105 4.33 -3.19 16.46
C GLN A 105 5.05 -4.09 15.45
N LEU A 106 5.57 -3.52 14.36
CA LEU A 106 6.14 -4.32 13.25
C LEU A 106 7.47 -4.99 13.63
N SER A 107 8.32 -4.35 14.43
CA SER A 107 9.63 -4.89 14.80
C SER A 107 10.42 -5.39 13.56
N GLU A 108 10.85 -6.65 13.54
CA GLU A 108 11.62 -7.26 12.42
C GLU A 108 10.82 -7.42 11.11
N ARG A 109 9.51 -7.16 11.10
CA ARG A 109 8.65 -7.27 9.91
C ARG A 109 8.65 -6.00 9.05
N TYR A 110 9.17 -4.89 9.56
CA TYR A 110 9.32 -3.65 8.80
C TYR A 110 10.47 -3.78 7.77
N THR A 111 10.24 -3.34 6.53
CA THR A 111 11.27 -3.35 5.48
C THR A 111 11.61 -1.96 4.96
N SER A 112 10.61 -1.08 4.80
CA SER A 112 10.79 0.34 4.46
C SER A 112 9.50 1.14 4.63
N HIS A 113 9.56 2.46 4.47
CA HIS A 113 8.39 3.31 4.29
C HIS A 113 8.66 4.34 3.19
N GLU A 114 7.59 4.88 2.62
CA GLU A 114 7.60 6.07 1.76
C GLU A 114 6.36 6.93 2.03
N ILE A 115 6.51 8.24 1.85
CA ILE A 115 5.37 9.17 1.84
C ILE A 115 5.02 9.40 0.37
N ILE A 116 3.76 9.22 0.01
CA ILE A 116 3.26 9.51 -1.33
C ILE A 116 2.48 10.81 -1.26
N ASP A 117 3.13 11.88 -1.68
CA ASP A 117 2.59 13.22 -1.73
C ASP A 117 1.80 13.41 -3.04
N SER A 118 0.48 13.32 -2.95
CA SER A 118 -0.47 13.41 -4.07
C SER A 118 -1.73 14.16 -3.65
N GLU A 119 -2.86 14.03 -4.36
CA GLU A 119 -4.15 14.65 -3.92
C GLU A 119 -4.57 14.19 -2.51
N GLU A 120 -4.25 12.94 -2.17
CA GLU A 120 -4.25 12.41 -0.80
C GLU A 120 -2.80 12.04 -0.42
N ILE A 121 -2.22 12.76 0.55
CA ILE A 121 -0.98 12.33 1.20
C ILE A 121 -1.22 11.03 1.97
N LYS A 122 -0.28 10.09 1.88
CA LYS A 122 -0.34 8.81 2.62
C LYS A 122 1.05 8.29 2.97
N LEU A 123 1.14 7.64 4.12
CA LEU A 123 2.32 6.90 4.58
C LEU A 123 2.16 5.43 4.16
N VAL A 124 2.98 4.98 3.22
CA VAL A 124 3.06 3.55 2.85
C VAL A 124 4.18 2.92 3.66
N ILE A 125 3.88 1.82 4.36
CA ILE A 125 4.85 1.04 5.14
C ILE A 125 4.95 -0.34 4.50
N HIS A 126 6.12 -0.62 3.95
CA HIS A 126 6.46 -1.91 3.37
C HIS A 126 6.86 -2.89 4.48
N THR A 127 6.38 -4.12 4.34
CA THR A 127 6.54 -5.17 5.34
C THR A 127 6.86 -6.51 4.71
N THR A 128 7.29 -7.46 5.54
CA THR A 128 7.42 -8.86 5.16
C THR A 128 6.06 -9.47 4.74
N PRO A 129 6.05 -10.48 3.84
CA PRO A 129 4.80 -11.07 3.33
C PRO A 129 3.90 -11.77 4.37
N ASP A 130 4.35 -11.98 5.61
CA ASP A 130 3.54 -12.55 6.69
C ASP A 130 2.63 -11.52 7.40
N VAL A 131 2.74 -10.24 7.05
CA VAL A 131 1.86 -9.16 7.54
C VAL A 131 0.62 -9.01 6.66
N ALA A 132 -0.54 -8.80 7.28
CA ALA A 132 -1.79 -8.54 6.57
C ALA A 132 -1.82 -7.11 6.00
N ALA A 133 -2.02 -7.00 4.68
CA ALA A 133 -2.30 -5.72 4.03
C ALA A 133 -3.51 -5.04 4.68
N SER A 134 -3.36 -3.75 5.02
CA SER A 134 -4.37 -3.00 5.78
C SER A 134 -4.19 -1.50 5.59
N ARG A 135 -5.26 -0.72 5.81
CA ARG A 135 -5.27 0.74 5.81
C ARG A 135 -5.86 1.26 7.12
N TYR A 136 -5.30 2.34 7.65
CA TYR A 136 -5.81 3.03 8.82
C TYR A 136 -5.60 4.53 8.70
N ASP A 137 -6.65 5.32 8.93
CA ASP A 137 -6.58 6.77 8.83
C ASP A 137 -6.20 7.35 10.22
N TYR A 138 -4.91 7.68 10.40
CA TYR A 138 -4.37 8.13 11.68
C TYR A 138 -4.61 9.61 11.91
N VAL A 139 -5.17 9.98 13.06
CA VAL A 139 -5.36 11.39 13.45
C VAL A 139 -4.14 11.86 14.24
N LEU A 140 -3.40 12.83 13.69
CA LEU A 140 -2.17 13.37 14.27
C LEU A 140 -2.43 14.09 15.61
N THR A 141 -1.47 13.99 16.54
CA THR A 141 -1.57 14.58 17.88
C THR A 141 -0.64 15.76 18.10
N ASP A 142 0.46 15.86 17.34
CA ASP A 142 1.43 16.95 17.42
C ASP A 142 0.76 18.32 17.17
N ASP A 143 1.03 19.30 18.02
CA ASP A 143 0.29 20.57 18.12
C ASP A 143 0.20 21.34 16.79
N PHE A 144 1.18 21.25 15.89
CA PHE A 144 1.16 21.96 14.60
C PHE A 144 0.31 21.28 13.52
N ALA A 145 0.04 19.98 13.67
CA ALA A 145 -0.73 19.17 12.72
C ALA A 145 -1.96 18.50 13.38
N LYS A 146 -2.31 18.92 14.60
CA LYS A 146 -3.25 18.24 15.48
C LYS A 146 -4.64 18.09 14.87
N GLY A 147 -5.12 16.87 14.76
CA GLY A 147 -6.42 16.57 14.14
C GLY A 147 -6.36 16.39 12.62
N LEU A 148 -5.24 16.70 11.94
CA LEU A 148 -5.08 16.31 10.55
C LEU A 148 -4.96 14.79 10.44
N VAL A 149 -5.46 14.25 9.32
CA VAL A 149 -5.50 12.81 9.06
C VAL A 149 -4.36 12.41 8.14
N LEU A 150 -3.58 11.41 8.55
CA LEU A 150 -2.59 10.72 7.74
C LEU A 150 -3.04 9.27 7.49
N PRO A 151 -3.51 8.94 6.28
CA PRO A 151 -3.70 7.57 5.84
C PRO A 151 -2.40 6.76 5.92
N ILE A 152 -2.42 5.68 6.69
CA ILE A 152 -1.36 4.66 6.74
C ILE A 152 -1.79 3.47 5.90
N VAL A 153 -0.91 2.97 5.03
CA VAL A 153 -1.13 1.77 4.21
C VAL A 153 -0.01 0.77 4.47
N ILE A 154 -0.37 -0.46 4.86
CA ILE A 154 0.55 -1.57 5.06
C ILE A 154 0.62 -2.39 3.78
N GLN A 155 1.81 -2.47 3.18
CA GLN A 155 2.04 -3.15 1.91
C GLN A 155 3.02 -4.33 2.09
N PRO A 156 2.54 -5.58 2.13
CA PRO A 156 3.36 -6.76 2.42
C PRO A 156 4.09 -7.29 1.17
N ASP A 157 4.89 -6.41 0.54
CA ASP A 157 5.62 -6.68 -0.71
C ASP A 157 7.13 -6.97 -0.53
N GLY A 158 7.65 -6.79 0.69
CA GLY A 158 9.07 -6.98 1.00
C GLY A 158 10.03 -5.93 0.39
N LYS A 159 9.53 -4.84 -0.21
CA LYS A 159 10.34 -3.72 -0.72
C LYS A 159 11.20 -3.18 0.42
N LYS A 160 12.50 -3.19 0.20
CA LYS A 160 13.48 -2.53 1.08
C LYS A 160 13.69 -1.12 0.57
N SER A 161 14.09 -0.21 1.46
CA SER A 161 14.47 1.13 1.06
C SER A 161 15.59 1.02 0.04
N GLU A 162 15.43 1.65 -1.11
CA GLU A 162 16.50 1.86 -2.08
C GLU A 162 17.47 2.90 -1.53
N ALA A 163 18.18 2.52 -0.46
CA ALA A 163 19.39 3.20 -0.05
C ALA A 163 20.37 3.06 -1.23
N LYS A 164 20.43 4.10 -2.08
CA LYS A 164 21.55 4.29 -3.00
C LYS A 164 22.81 4.26 -2.16
N ALA A 165 23.48 3.11 -2.16
CA ALA A 165 24.77 2.97 -1.54
C ALA A 165 25.67 4.01 -2.22
N HIS A 166 26.03 5.05 -1.47
CA HIS A 166 27.10 5.97 -1.84
C HIS A 166 28.43 5.24 -1.62
N GLY A 167 28.61 4.17 -2.40
CA GLY A 167 29.76 3.29 -2.37
C GLY A 167 30.95 4.05 -2.94
N GLU A 168 31.79 4.52 -2.02
CA GLU A 168 33.23 4.32 -2.10
C GLU A 168 33.85 4.63 -3.49
N MET A 169 34.11 5.91 -3.75
CA MET A 169 35.21 6.24 -4.63
C MET A 169 36.50 5.84 -3.93
N ALA A 170 37.01 4.65 -4.25
CA ALA A 170 38.37 4.26 -3.94
C ALA A 170 39.33 5.19 -4.71
N GLU A 171 40.28 5.79 -3.98
CA GLU A 171 41.44 6.51 -4.54
C GLU A 171 42.53 5.54 -5.03
#